data_AF-A0A964P1R7-F1
#
_entry.id   AF-A0A964P1R7-F1
#
_cell.length_a   1.000
_cell.length_b   1.000
_cell.length_c   1.000
_cell.angle_alpha   90.00
_cell.angle_beta   90.00
_cell.angle_gamma   90.00
#
_symmetry.space_group_name_H-M   'P 1'
#
loop_
_entity.id
_entity.type
_entity.pdbx_description
1 polymer ?
#
loop_
_entity_poly.entity_id
_entity_poly.type
_entity_poly.pdbx_seq_one_letter_code
_entity_poly.pdbx_strand_id
1 'polypeptide(L)'
;MEIDQPGLLGYDIRIDRIRRHTVALTRRVEVLFAPKQYALMEQIARARGETIGALVRKAVKQQYLGPTLEQRRAAVKAMLAEESDLTWEAARHILETDVGRRLEAS
;
A
#
# COMPACT_ATOMS: atom_id res chain seq x y z
N MET A 1 47.59 -17.39 6.01
CA MET A 1 47.22 -17.73 4.62
C MET A 1 45.71 -17.80 4.60
N GLU A 2 45.08 -16.65 4.37
CA GLU A 2 43.64 -16.58 4.11
C GLU A 2 43.39 -17.24 2.77
N ILE A 3 42.49 -18.21 2.75
CA ILE A 3 41.83 -18.63 1.52
C ILE A 3 40.34 -18.39 1.74
N ASP A 4 39.94 -17.30 1.10
CA ASP A 4 38.60 -16.84 0.77
C ASP A 4 37.79 -17.92 0.06
N GLN A 5 36.61 -18.26 0.60
CA GLN A 5 35.45 -18.77 -0.15
C GLN A 5 34.16 -18.52 0.67
N PRO A 6 33.26 -17.60 0.25
CA PRO A 6 31.88 -17.60 0.71
C PRO A 6 30.99 -18.32 -0.33
N GLY A 7 30.71 -19.60 -0.04
CA GLY A 7 29.63 -20.34 -0.69
C GLY A 7 28.27 -19.89 -0.16
N LEU A 8 27.47 -19.31 -1.04
CA LEU A 8 26.06 -18.97 -0.85
C LEU A 8 25.20 -20.18 -0.47
N LEU A 9 24.08 -19.86 0.21
CA LEU A 9 22.72 -20.43 0.08
C LEU A 9 22.13 -20.91 1.40
N GLY A 10 21.49 -19.96 2.08
CA GLY A 10 20.58 -20.20 3.20
C GLY A 10 19.63 -19.03 3.38
N TYR A 11 19.07 -18.50 2.29
CA TYR A 11 17.97 -17.53 2.38
C TYR A 11 16.69 -18.30 2.72
N ASP A 12 16.54 -18.60 4.01
CA ASP A 12 15.25 -18.91 4.59
C ASP A 12 14.44 -17.61 4.52
N ILE A 13 13.67 -17.43 3.44
CA ILE A 13 12.74 -16.30 3.27
C ILE A 13 11.61 -16.51 4.27
N ARG A 14 11.89 -16.21 5.53
CA ARG A 14 10.86 -15.89 6.49
C ARG A 14 10.24 -14.59 6.02
N ILE A 15 9.00 -14.67 5.56
CA ILE A 15 8.11 -13.53 5.35
C ILE A 15 7.81 -12.94 6.74
N ASP A 16 8.84 -12.46 7.43
CA ASP A 16 8.71 -11.78 8.70
C ASP A 16 8.39 -10.33 8.37
N ARG A 17 7.08 -10.06 8.34
CA ARG A 17 6.52 -8.77 8.72
C ARG A 17 7.03 -7.62 7.85
N ILE A 18 6.27 -7.29 6.80
CA ILE A 18 6.16 -5.92 6.27
C ILE A 18 6.19 -5.01 7.50
N ARG A 19 7.30 -4.31 7.74
CA ARG A 19 7.39 -3.32 8.81
C ARG A 19 6.37 -2.26 8.45
N ARG A 20 5.15 -2.39 9.00
CA ARG A 20 4.24 -1.25 9.13
C ARG A 20 5.03 -0.24 9.95
N HIS A 21 5.67 0.71 9.29
CA HIS A 21 6.04 1.96 9.93
C HIS A 21 4.70 2.60 10.32
N THR A 22 4.22 2.28 11.51
CA THR A 22 3.19 3.07 12.19
C THR A 22 3.85 4.41 12.49
N VAL A 23 3.86 5.30 11.51
CA VAL A 23 4.23 6.70 11.71
C VAL A 23 3.23 7.21 12.75
N ALA A 24 3.71 7.41 13.98
CA ALA A 24 2.87 7.94 15.05
C ALA A 24 2.30 9.30 14.59
N LEU A 25 0.99 9.47 14.68
CA LEU A 25 0.35 10.74 14.34
C LEU A 25 0.70 11.77 15.43
N THR A 26 1.65 12.65 15.14
CA THR A 26 2.22 13.58 16.14
C THR A 26 1.51 14.94 16.19
N ARG A 27 0.63 15.25 15.24
CA ARG A 27 -0.07 16.54 15.12
C ARG A 27 -1.57 16.33 14.92
N ARG A 28 -2.39 17.11 15.64
CA ARG A 28 -3.86 17.10 15.57
C ARG A 28 -4.35 18.38 14.89
N VAL A 29 -5.33 18.22 14.01
CA VAL A 29 -6.05 19.32 13.37
C VAL A 29 -7.52 19.14 13.69
N GLU A 30 -8.20 20.21 14.07
CA GLU A 30 -9.64 20.22 14.33
C GLU A 30 -10.35 20.98 13.21
N VAL A 31 -11.40 20.37 12.67
CA VAL A 31 -12.16 20.90 11.53
C VAL A 31 -13.64 20.80 11.87
N LEU A 32 -14.36 21.90 11.66
CA LEU A 32 -15.81 21.94 11.84
C LEU A 32 -16.50 21.64 10.52
N PHE A 33 -17.45 20.72 10.55
CA PHE A 33 -18.28 20.34 9.41
C PHE A 33 -19.70 20.84 9.61
N ALA A 34 -20.40 21.14 8.52
CA ALA A 34 -21.84 21.32 8.59
C ALA A 34 -22.51 20.00 9.02
N PRO A 35 -23.64 20.04 9.76
CA PRO A 35 -24.28 18.82 10.28
C PRO A 35 -24.56 17.76 9.20
N LYS A 36 -25.03 18.20 8.02
CA LYS A 36 -25.28 17.30 6.88
C LYS A 36 -24.02 16.62 6.34
N GLN A 37 -22.89 17.33 6.32
CA GLN A 37 -21.61 16.79 5.86
C GLN A 37 -21.09 15.75 6.83
N TYR A 38 -21.18 16.04 8.14
CA TYR A 38 -20.73 15.12 9.18
C TYR A 38 -21.55 13.82 9.16
N ALA A 39 -22.89 13.92 9.05
CA ALA A 39 -23.77 12.76 8.97
C ALA A 39 -23.43 11.85 7.77
N LEU A 40 -23.18 12.43 6.60
CA LEU A 40 -22.76 11.69 5.42
C LEU A 40 -21.41 10.98 5.64
N MET A 41 -20.43 11.68 6.22
CA MET A 41 -19.12 11.09 6.50
C MET A 41 -19.21 9.94 7.51
N GLU A 42 -20.07 10.07 8.53
CA GLU A 42 -20.31 9.01 9.50
C GLU A 42 -20.93 7.76 8.85
N GLN A 43 -21.91 7.95 7.96
CA GLN A 43 -22.51 6.85 7.20
C GLN A 43 -21.47 6.12 6.35
N ILE A 44 -20.62 6.87 5.62
CA ILE A 44 -19.56 6.29 4.79
C ILE A 44 -18.53 5.56 5.64
N ALA A 45 -18.11 6.16 6.75
CA ALA A 45 -17.13 5.58 7.67
C ALA A 45 -17.64 4.23 8.22
N ARG A 46 -18.90 4.21 8.68
CA ARG A 46 -19.55 3.00 9.19
C ARG A 46 -19.66 1.92 8.13
N ALA A 47 -20.12 2.27 6.92
CA ALA A 47 -20.25 1.32 5.82
C ALA A 47 -18.90 0.70 5.40
N ARG A 48 -17.78 1.38 5.66
CA ARG A 48 -16.43 0.91 5.32
C ARG A 48 -15.66 0.31 6.50
N GLY A 49 -16.25 0.30 7.70
CA GLY A 49 -15.52 -0.08 8.93
C GLY A 49 -14.33 0.83 9.23
N GLU A 50 -14.36 2.07 8.76
CA GLU A 50 -13.29 3.07 8.93
C GLU A 50 -13.72 4.16 9.93
N THR A 51 -12.78 4.98 10.38
CA THR A 51 -13.09 6.20 11.16
C THR A 51 -13.21 7.41 10.24
N ILE A 52 -13.97 8.42 10.67
CA ILE A 52 -14.04 9.72 9.96
C ILE A 52 -12.62 10.30 9.76
N GLY A 53 -11.76 10.22 10.77
CA GLY A 53 -10.37 10.66 10.65
C GLY A 53 -9.57 9.90 9.59
N ALA A 54 -9.83 8.60 9.37
CA ALA A 54 -9.22 7.84 8.29
C ALA A 54 -9.68 8.34 6.91
N LEU A 55 -10.98 8.62 6.75
CA LEU A 55 -11.52 9.20 5.53
C LEU A 55 -10.90 10.56 5.21
N VAL A 56 -10.80 11.45 6.19
CA VAL A 56 -10.18 12.78 6.03
C VAL A 56 -8.72 12.64 5.62
N ARG A 57 -7.94 11.78 6.31
CA ARG A 57 -6.54 11.55 5.95
C ARG A 57 -6.38 11.01 4.53
N LYS A 58 -7.27 10.11 4.11
CA LYS A 58 -7.28 9.57 2.74
C LYS A 58 -7.53 10.66 1.71
N ALA A 59 -8.53 11.52 1.94
CA ALA A 59 -8.84 12.66 1.08
C ALA A 59 -7.67 13.64 1.00
N VAL A 60 -7.06 14.00 2.14
CA VAL A 60 -5.87 14.88 2.18
C VAL A 60 -4.71 14.28 1.40
N LYS A 61 -4.45 12.97 1.59
CA LYS A 61 -3.40 12.27 0.86
C LYS A 61 -3.62 12.32 -0.65
N GLN A 62 -4.86 12.08 -1.08
CA GLN A 62 -5.22 12.09 -2.51
C GLN A 62 -5.11 13.48 -3.13
N GLN A 63 -5.56 14.52 -2.41
CA GLN A 63 -5.61 15.87 -2.95
C GLN A 63 -4.26 16.59 -2.92
N TYR A 64 -3.45 16.38 -1.87
CA TYR A 64 -2.27 17.21 -1.61
C TYR A 64 -0.96 16.43 -1.55
N LEU A 65 -1.00 15.12 -1.29
CA LEU A 65 0.21 14.31 -1.10
C LEU A 65 0.37 13.24 -2.20
N GLY A 66 -0.29 13.44 -3.34
CA GLY A 66 -0.11 12.59 -4.52
C GLY A 66 1.33 12.70 -5.06
N PRO A 67 1.86 11.64 -5.68
CA PRO A 67 3.21 11.67 -6.23
C PRO A 67 3.31 12.69 -7.37
N THR A 68 4.40 13.45 -7.38
CA THR A 68 4.69 14.42 -8.44
C THR A 68 4.89 13.72 -9.78
N LEU A 69 4.81 14.48 -10.88
CA LEU A 69 5.06 13.93 -12.21
C LEU A 69 6.46 13.30 -12.32
N GLU A 70 7.45 13.93 -11.69
CA GLU A 70 8.82 13.44 -11.64
C GLU A 70 8.93 12.12 -10.87
N GLN A 71 8.29 12.03 -9.69
CA GLN A 71 8.23 10.79 -8.91
C GLN A 71 7.55 9.66 -9.68
N ARG A 72 6.49 9.97 -10.44
CA ARG A 72 5.81 8.99 -11.31
C ARG A 72 6.73 8.51 -12.43
N ARG A 73 7.45 9.42 -13.10
CA ARG A 73 8.42 9.07 -14.15
C ARG A 73 9.56 8.22 -13.60
N ALA A 74 10.09 8.57 -12.44
CA ALA A 74 11.12 7.80 -11.76
C ALA A 74 10.64 6.40 -11.41
N ALA A 75 9.40 6.26 -10.89
CA ALA A 75 8.82 4.95 -10.60
C ALA A 75 8.67 4.08 -11.86
N VAL A 76 8.16 4.65 -12.97
CA VAL A 76 8.08 3.93 -14.25
C VAL A 76 9.45 3.50 -14.74
N LYS A 77 10.45 4.38 -14.65
CA LYS A 77 11.83 4.06 -15.04
C LYS A 77 12.40 2.93 -14.17
N ALA A 78 12.13 2.93 -12.87
CA ALA A 78 12.55 1.86 -11.97
C ALA A 78 11.88 0.52 -12.34
N MET A 79 10.56 0.53 -12.57
CA MET A 79 9.83 -0.68 -12.98
C MET A 79 10.31 -1.26 -14.32
N LEU A 80 10.70 -0.41 -15.27
CA LEU A 80 11.24 -0.85 -16.56
C LEU A 80 12.70 -1.31 -16.49
N ALA A 81 13.46 -0.83 -15.49
CA ALA A 81 14.84 -1.23 -15.27
C ALA A 81 14.94 -2.54 -14.47
N GLU A 82 13.87 -2.92 -13.78
CA GLU A 82 13.76 -4.18 -13.07
C GLU A 82 13.37 -5.29 -14.06
N GLU A 83 14.31 -6.17 -14.40
CA GLU A 83 13.98 -7.40 -15.12
C GLU A 83 13.10 -8.25 -14.23
N SER A 84 11.87 -8.48 -14.67
CA SER A 84 10.95 -9.38 -13.98
C SER A 84 11.07 -10.76 -14.59
N ASP A 85 11.44 -11.74 -13.77
CA ASP A 85 11.37 -13.16 -14.11
C ASP A 85 9.90 -13.65 -14.25
N LEU A 86 8.93 -12.76 -13.97
CA LEU A 86 7.51 -13.07 -14.00
C LEU A 86 6.98 -12.96 -15.43
N THR A 87 6.65 -14.09 -16.04
CA THR A 87 5.96 -14.11 -17.33
C THR A 87 4.54 -13.54 -17.18
N TRP A 88 4.00 -13.00 -18.27
CA TRP A 88 2.62 -12.51 -18.32
C TRP A 88 1.60 -13.58 -17.90
N GLU A 89 1.81 -14.84 -18.29
CA GLU A 89 0.92 -15.94 -17.92
C GLU A 89 0.94 -16.24 -16.42
N ALA A 90 2.14 -16.25 -15.80
CA ALA A 90 2.27 -16.40 -14.36
C ALA A 90 1.63 -15.22 -13.60
N ALA A 91 1.84 -13.99 -14.08
CA ALA A 91 1.22 -12.79 -13.52
C ALA A 91 -0.31 -12.85 -13.58
N ARG A 92 -0.86 -13.23 -14.74
CA ARG A 92 -2.29 -13.38 -14.97
C ARG A 92 -2.89 -14.43 -14.05
N HIS A 93 -2.28 -15.60 -13.94
CA HIS A 93 -2.75 -16.69 -13.09
C HIS A 93 -2.78 -16.28 -11.61
N ILE A 94 -1.75 -15.57 -11.12
CA ILE A 94 -1.71 -15.03 -9.75
C ILE A 94 -2.89 -14.07 -9.52
N LEU A 95 -3.14 -13.16 -10.45
CA LEU A 95 -4.23 -12.17 -10.34
C LEU A 95 -5.61 -12.84 -10.34
N GLU A 96 -5.85 -13.80 -11.24
CA GLU A 96 -7.11 -14.55 -11.31
C GLU A 96 -7.35 -15.37 -10.02
N THR A 97 -6.30 -15.99 -9.49
CA THR A 97 -6.37 -16.77 -8.24
C THR A 97 -6.61 -15.87 -7.02
N ASP A 98 -5.99 -14.69 -6.94
CA ASP A 98 -6.13 -13.77 -5.81
C ASP A 98 -7.49 -13.05 -5.81
N VAL A 99 -8.05 -12.76 -7.00
CA VAL A 99 -9.42 -12.22 -7.13
C VAL A 99 -10.45 -13.27 -6.76
N GLY A 100 -10.27 -14.53 -7.18
CA GLY A 100 -11.16 -15.64 -6.79
C GLY A 100 -11.21 -15.83 -5.26
N ARG A 101 -10.06 -15.72 -4.59
CA ARG A 101 -9.96 -15.91 -3.13
C ARG A 101 -10.66 -14.81 -2.31
N ARG A 102 -10.78 -13.58 -2.83
CA ARG A 102 -11.47 -12.47 -2.15
C ARG A 102 -12.98 -12.50 -2.33
N LEU A 103 -13.47 -13.06 -3.43
CA LEU A 103 -14.89 -13.20 -3.70
C LEU A 103 -15.54 -14.30 -2.85
N GLU A 104 -14.81 -15.36 -2.50
CA GLU A 104 -15.32 -16.41 -1.60
C GLU A 104 -15.25 -16.04 -0.11
N ALA A 105 -14.54 -14.96 0.23
CA ALA A 105 -14.41 -14.46 1.61
C ALA A 105 -15.35 -13.28 1.92
N SER A 106 -16.25 -12.92 1.00
CA SER A 106 -17.25 -11.84 1.12
C SER A 106 -18.66 -12.43 1.08
#